data_AF-T0UZL5-F1
#
_entry.id   AF-T0UZL5-F1
#
_cell.length_a   1.000
_cell.length_b   1.000
_cell.length_c   1.000
_cell.angle_alpha   90.00
_cell.angle_beta   90.00
_cell.angle_gamma   90.00
#
_symmetry.space_group_name_H-M   'P 1'
#
loop_
_entity.id
_entity.type
_entity.pdbx_description
1 polymer ?
#
loop_
_entity_poly.entity_id
_entity_poly.type
_entity_poly.pdbx_seq_one_letter_code
_entity_poly.pdbx_strand_id
1 'polypeptide(L)'
;MTRTVAVGQPDQFKKDIYNICLEAQLTALDFIKPGVTASEIDAAARQVIEKAGYGEYFNHRLGHGLGMDVHEFPSIMDGNDLVIEEGMCFSVEPGIYIPERVGVRIEDCGYVTKDGFEVFTHTPKELLYFDV
;
A
#
# COMPACT_ATOMS: atom_id res chain seq x y z
N MET A 1 -2.53 -9.88 1.56
CA MET A 1 -1.09 -9.66 1.79
C MET A 1 -0.32 -9.99 0.53
N THR A 2 0.53 -9.06 0.11
CA THR A 2 1.42 -9.15 -1.04
C THR A 2 2.82 -8.72 -0.60
N ARG A 3 3.83 -9.46 -1.03
CA ARG A 3 5.25 -9.09 -0.92
C ARG A 3 5.90 -9.28 -2.27
N THR A 4 6.73 -8.32 -2.65
CA THR A 4 7.61 -8.46 -3.81
C THR A 4 8.99 -8.87 -3.32
N VAL A 5 9.59 -9.87 -3.95
CA VAL A 5 10.94 -10.37 -3.65
C VAL A 5 11.77 -10.44 -4.93
N ALA A 6 13.09 -10.50 -4.81
CA ALA A 6 13.99 -10.67 -5.94
C ALA A 6 14.59 -12.08 -5.98
N VAL A 7 14.65 -12.67 -7.17
CA VAL A 7 15.45 -13.85 -7.46
C VAL A 7 16.73 -13.37 -8.16
N GLY A 8 17.88 -13.60 -7.55
CA GLY A 8 19.14 -12.96 -7.91
C GLY A 8 19.22 -11.47 -7.54
N GLN A 9 20.18 -10.75 -8.15
CA GLN A 9 20.41 -9.33 -7.86
C GLN A 9 19.64 -8.43 -8.85
N PRO A 10 18.63 -7.67 -8.39
CA PRO A 10 17.96 -6.66 -9.20
C PRO A 10 18.88 -5.48 -9.50
N ASP A 11 18.67 -4.86 -10.67
CA ASP A 11 19.31 -3.60 -11.03
C ASP A 11 18.82 -2.43 -10.16
N GLN A 12 19.50 -1.29 -10.24
CA GLN A 12 19.18 -0.11 -9.42
C GLN A 12 17.76 0.40 -9.69
N PHE A 13 17.32 0.40 -10.95
CA PHE A 13 15.99 0.85 -11.32
C PHE A 13 14.89 0.05 -10.60
N LYS A 14 14.98 -1.28 -10.58
CA LYS A 14 14.02 -2.14 -9.87
C LYS A 14 14.04 -1.88 -8.36
N LYS A 15 15.21 -1.63 -7.77
CA LYS A 15 15.34 -1.27 -6.35
C LYS A 15 14.70 0.09 -6.05
N ASP A 16 14.87 1.07 -6.92
CA ASP A 16 14.29 2.40 -6.75
C ASP A 16 12.76 2.33 -6.78
N ILE A 17 12.18 1.61 -7.75
CA ILE A 17 10.72 1.38 -7.80
C ILE A 17 10.21 0.66 -6.55
N TYR A 18 10.97 -0.32 -6.05
CA TYR A 18 10.63 -0.99 -4.80
C TYR A 18 10.56 -0.03 -3.62
N ASN A 19 11.60 0.78 -3.45
CA ASN A 19 11.70 1.71 -2.34
C ASN A 19 10.61 2.78 -2.38
N ILE A 20 10.23 3.27 -3.57
CA ILE A 20 9.12 4.22 -3.73
C ILE A 20 7.79 3.57 -3.30
N CYS A 21 7.54 2.32 -3.71
CA CYS A 21 6.35 1.57 -3.30
C CYS A 21 6.33 1.33 -1.78
N LEU A 22 7.48 1.00 -1.18
CA LEU A 22 7.63 0.81 0.26
C LEU A 22 7.37 2.11 1.02
N GLU A 23 7.96 3.22 0.59
CA GLU A 23 7.76 4.55 1.18
C GLU A 23 6.28 4.95 1.13
N ALA A 24 5.61 4.74 -0.01
CA ALA A 24 4.19 5.02 -0.17
C ALA A 24 3.33 4.20 0.81
N GLN A 25 3.65 2.91 0.98
CA GLN A 25 2.92 2.03 1.88
C GLN A 25 3.09 2.45 3.34
N LEU A 26 4.33 2.71 3.76
CA LEU A 26 4.63 3.17 5.12
C LEU A 26 4.00 4.53 5.42
N THR A 27 4.00 5.45 4.44
CA THR A 27 3.37 6.76 4.57
C THR A 27 1.86 6.64 4.77
N ALA A 28 1.17 5.77 4.01
CA ALA A 28 -0.25 5.53 4.23
C ALA A 28 -0.52 4.86 5.59
N LEU A 29 0.28 3.87 6.00
CA LEU A 29 0.14 3.23 7.30
C LEU A 29 0.24 4.23 8.47
N ASP A 30 1.23 5.13 8.43
CA ASP A 30 1.45 6.17 9.47
C ASP A 30 0.32 7.22 9.50
N PHE A 31 -0.33 7.45 8.36
CA PHE A 31 -1.42 8.42 8.25
C PHE A 31 -2.75 7.93 8.84
N ILE A 32 -2.99 6.62 8.87
CA ILE A 32 -4.28 6.05 9.27
C ILE A 32 -4.51 6.23 10.76
N LYS A 33 -5.66 6.82 11.09
CA LYS A 33 -6.24 6.92 12.44
C LYS A 33 -7.73 7.27 12.33
N PRO A 34 -8.53 7.12 13.40
CA PRO A 34 -9.92 7.56 13.37
C PRO A 34 -10.07 9.04 12.98
N GLY A 35 -11.07 9.35 12.17
CA GLY A 35 -11.43 10.71 11.77
C GLY A 35 -10.86 11.20 10.44
N VAL A 36 -9.84 10.54 9.87
CA VAL A 36 -9.40 10.82 8.49
C VAL A 36 -10.37 10.16 7.50
N THR A 37 -10.38 10.61 6.25
CA THR A 37 -11.20 9.99 5.20
C THR A 37 -10.45 8.91 4.43
N ALA A 38 -11.20 8.00 3.80
CA ALA A 38 -10.63 6.99 2.91
C ALA A 38 -9.84 7.61 1.73
N SER A 39 -10.29 8.76 1.22
CA SER A 39 -9.60 9.52 0.18
C SER A 39 -8.28 10.14 0.67
N GLU A 40 -8.23 10.62 1.91
CA GLU A 40 -6.99 11.17 2.48
C GLU A 40 -5.92 10.08 2.66
N ILE A 41 -6.32 8.86 3.02
CA ILE A 41 -5.39 7.71 3.13
C ILE A 41 -4.86 7.32 1.74
N ASP A 42 -5.72 7.23 0.71
CA ASP A 42 -5.28 6.98 -0.67
C ASP A 42 -4.28 8.05 -1.14
N ALA A 43 -4.60 9.31 -0.89
CA ALA A 43 -3.75 10.44 -1.25
C ALA A 43 -2.37 10.38 -0.57
N ALA A 44 -2.28 9.92 0.68
CA ALA A 44 -1.01 9.80 1.40
C ALA A 44 -0.01 8.89 0.67
N ALA A 45 -0.44 7.73 0.19
CA ALA A 45 0.42 6.85 -0.63
C ALA A 45 0.60 7.40 -2.06
N ARG A 46 -0.50 7.84 -2.68
CA ARG A 46 -0.50 8.26 -4.09
C ARG A 46 0.43 9.43 -4.35
N GLN A 47 0.46 10.42 -3.45
CA GLN A 47 1.34 11.58 -3.57
C GLN A 47 2.83 11.22 -3.51
N VAL A 48 3.23 10.17 -2.76
CA VAL A 48 4.62 9.70 -2.73
C VAL A 48 5.02 9.20 -4.12
N ILE A 49 4.19 8.35 -4.72
CA ILE A 49 4.42 7.77 -6.04
C ILE A 49 4.39 8.84 -7.15
N GLU A 50 3.45 9.79 -7.07
CA GLU A 50 3.35 10.91 -8.01
C GLU A 50 4.56 11.84 -7.96
N LYS A 51 5.01 12.21 -6.75
CA LYS A 51 6.21 13.05 -6.56
C LYS A 51 7.48 12.38 -7.10
N ALA A 52 7.54 11.05 -7.04
CA ALA A 52 8.63 10.27 -7.63
C ALA A 52 8.52 10.14 -9.16
N GLY A 53 7.45 10.65 -9.79
CA GLY A 53 7.25 10.65 -11.23
C GLY A 53 6.58 9.38 -11.78
N TYR A 54 5.98 8.54 -10.93
CA TYR A 54 5.40 7.25 -11.33
C TYR A 54 3.88 7.14 -11.13
N GLY A 55 3.19 8.28 -10.96
CA GLY A 55 1.74 8.31 -10.69
C GLY A 55 0.89 7.56 -11.73
N GLU A 56 1.26 7.64 -13.01
CA GLU A 56 0.57 6.93 -14.11
C GLU A 56 0.62 5.41 -13.97
N TYR A 57 1.60 4.88 -13.22
CA TYR A 57 1.80 3.44 -13.02
C TYR A 57 1.16 2.90 -11.74
N PHE A 58 0.54 3.76 -10.92
CA PHE A 58 -0.30 3.37 -9.78
C PHE A 58 -1.78 3.50 -10.14
N ASN A 59 -2.28 2.49 -10.85
CA ASN A 59 -3.53 2.51 -11.61
C ASN A 59 -4.71 1.80 -10.94
N HIS A 60 -4.63 1.58 -9.63
CA HIS A 60 -5.73 1.02 -8.84
C HIS A 60 -5.95 1.83 -7.56
N ARG A 61 -7.04 1.54 -6.84
CA ARG A 61 -7.30 2.07 -5.49
C ARG A 61 -6.20 1.63 -4.51
N LEU A 62 -5.91 2.44 -3.50
CA LEU A 62 -4.93 2.06 -2.48
C LEU A 62 -5.32 0.79 -1.71
N GLY A 63 -6.61 0.54 -1.49
CA GLY A 63 -7.01 -0.63 -0.73
C GLY A 63 -8.51 -0.87 -0.66
N HIS A 64 -8.86 -1.96 0.02
CA HIS A 64 -10.22 -2.45 0.11
C HIS A 64 -10.51 -3.04 1.49
N GLY A 65 -11.78 -3.03 1.87
CA GLY A 65 -12.24 -3.68 3.09
C GLY A 65 -12.06 -5.18 3.01
N LEU A 66 -11.89 -5.80 4.18
CA LEU A 66 -11.91 -7.24 4.34
C LEU A 66 -12.50 -7.64 5.69
N GLY A 67 -13.06 -8.83 5.73
CA GLY A 67 -13.71 -9.39 6.91
C GLY A 67 -14.10 -10.83 6.66
N MET A 68 -15.38 -11.08 6.41
CA MET A 68 -15.83 -12.40 5.95
C MET A 68 -15.50 -12.62 4.48
N ASP A 69 -15.45 -11.54 3.70
CA ASP A 69 -15.07 -11.54 2.30
C ASP A 69 -13.71 -10.87 2.10
N VAL A 70 -13.03 -11.25 1.01
CA VAL A 70 -11.76 -10.64 0.62
C VAL A 70 -11.94 -9.23 0.09
N HIS A 71 -13.14 -8.85 -0.35
CA HIS A 71 -13.42 -7.52 -0.87
C HIS A 71 -14.77 -7.02 -0.34
N GLU A 72 -14.72 -6.19 0.69
CA GLU A 72 -15.86 -5.52 1.30
C GLU A 72 -15.55 -4.03 1.55
N PHE A 73 -16.29 -3.38 2.45
CA PHE A 73 -16.08 -1.97 2.81
C PHE A 73 -15.05 -1.84 3.95
N PRO A 74 -14.30 -0.72 4.03
CA PRO A 74 -14.36 0.46 3.16
C PRO A 74 -13.52 0.34 1.88
N SER A 75 -13.83 1.13 0.86
CA SER A 75 -12.94 1.31 -0.30
C SER A 75 -11.96 2.44 -0.03
N ILE A 76 -10.65 2.15 0.03
CA ILE A 76 -9.62 3.18 0.22
C ILE A 76 -9.19 3.69 -1.15
N MET A 77 -9.80 4.79 -1.59
CA MET A 77 -9.64 5.35 -2.93
C MET A 77 -9.90 6.85 -2.97
N ASP A 78 -9.30 7.53 -3.96
CA ASP A 78 -9.60 8.92 -4.30
C ASP A 78 -11.12 9.15 -4.49
N GLY A 79 -11.61 10.25 -3.93
CA GLY A 79 -13.01 10.66 -3.99
C GLY A 79 -13.95 9.95 -3.02
N ASN A 80 -13.46 9.07 -2.14
CA ASN A 80 -14.27 8.48 -1.08
C ASN A 80 -14.13 9.24 0.25
N ASP A 81 -15.12 10.09 0.56
CA ASP A 81 -15.15 10.91 1.79
C ASP A 81 -15.62 10.16 3.05
N LEU A 82 -15.75 8.82 2.99
CA LEU A 82 -16.06 8.01 4.17
C LEU A 82 -15.02 8.26 5.28
N VAL A 83 -15.49 8.72 6.44
CA VAL A 83 -14.67 8.88 7.64
C VAL A 83 -14.32 7.51 8.19
N ILE A 84 -13.05 7.29 8.47
CA ILE A 84 -12.54 6.05 9.03
C ILE A 84 -12.78 6.03 10.53
N GLU A 85 -13.33 4.91 11.01
CA GLU A 85 -13.67 4.66 12.41
C GLU A 85 -12.86 3.50 12.99
N GLU A 86 -12.68 3.49 14.31
CA GLU A 86 -12.05 2.39 15.03
C GLU A 86 -12.74 1.05 14.71
N GLY A 87 -11.95 -0.01 14.52
CA GLY A 87 -12.43 -1.35 14.20
C GLY A 87 -12.66 -1.63 12.71
N MET A 88 -12.66 -0.61 11.83
CA MET A 88 -12.67 -0.85 10.39
C MET A 88 -11.42 -1.64 9.96
N CYS A 89 -11.59 -2.58 9.05
CA CYS A 89 -10.53 -3.44 8.54
C CYS A 89 -10.37 -3.27 7.03
N PHE A 90 -9.14 -3.06 6.56
CA PHE A 90 -8.86 -2.88 5.13
C PHE A 90 -7.40 -3.18 4.77
N SER A 91 -7.13 -3.35 3.48
CA SER A 91 -5.80 -3.44 2.90
C SER A 91 -5.19 -2.06 2.68
N VAL A 92 -3.86 -1.99 2.72
CA VAL A 92 -3.04 -0.85 2.28
C VAL A 92 -1.99 -1.41 1.34
N GLU A 93 -2.20 -1.23 0.04
CA GLU A 93 -1.53 -2.02 -0.99
C GLU A 93 -1.06 -1.23 -2.23
N PRO A 94 -0.32 -0.12 -2.07
CA PRO A 94 0.12 0.64 -3.23
C PRO A 94 0.96 -0.24 -4.18
N GLY A 95 0.84 0.02 -5.48
CA GLY A 95 1.54 -0.73 -6.51
C GLY A 95 2.01 0.14 -7.66
N ILE A 96 3.17 -0.18 -8.21
CA ILE A 96 3.76 0.49 -9.37
C ILE A 96 4.01 -0.57 -10.45
N TYR A 97 3.34 -0.44 -11.60
CA TYR A 97 3.42 -1.42 -12.69
C TYR A 97 3.88 -0.75 -13.98
N ILE A 98 5.16 -0.89 -14.28
CA ILE A 98 5.76 -0.35 -15.50
C ILE A 98 5.82 -1.49 -16.53
N PRO A 99 5.05 -1.40 -17.63
CA PRO A 99 4.94 -2.47 -18.61
C PRO A 99 6.31 -2.98 -19.08
N GLU A 100 6.43 -4.31 -19.17
CA GLU A 100 7.62 -5.03 -19.66
C GLU A 100 8.91 -4.79 -18.85
N ARG A 101 8.85 -4.07 -17.71
CA ARG A 101 10.03 -3.70 -16.92
C ARG A 101 9.98 -4.22 -15.50
N VAL A 102 8.96 -3.82 -14.73
CA VAL A 102 8.84 -4.18 -13.31
C VAL A 102 7.43 -3.96 -12.80
N GLY A 103 6.97 -4.82 -11.90
CA GLY A 103 5.80 -4.60 -11.06
C GLY A 103 6.20 -4.79 -9.60
N VAL A 104 5.85 -3.83 -8.75
CA VAL A 104 6.02 -3.93 -7.30
C VAL A 104 4.69 -3.63 -6.64
N ARG A 105 4.28 -4.50 -5.71
CA ARG A 105 3.23 -4.21 -4.73
C ARG A 105 3.68 -4.71 -3.35
N ILE A 106 3.36 -3.92 -2.33
CA ILE A 106 3.56 -4.25 -0.92
C ILE A 106 2.23 -4.02 -0.24
N GLU A 107 1.68 -5.05 0.38
CA GLU A 107 0.34 -5.02 0.96
C GLU A 107 0.34 -5.61 2.36
N ASP A 108 -0.24 -4.86 3.28
CA ASP A 108 -0.73 -5.40 4.55
C ASP A 108 -2.22 -5.10 4.68
N CYS A 109 -2.90 -6.02 5.35
CA CYS A 109 -4.23 -5.77 5.89
C CYS A 109 -4.09 -5.47 7.37
N GLY A 110 -5.01 -4.69 7.92
CA GLY A 110 -5.01 -4.38 9.34
C GLY A 110 -6.35 -3.85 9.80
N TYR A 111 -6.38 -3.38 11.03
CA TYR A 111 -7.54 -2.75 11.64
C TYR A 111 -7.17 -1.41 12.27
N VAL A 112 -8.13 -0.49 12.24
CA VAL A 112 -8.01 0.83 12.84
C VAL A 112 -8.12 0.69 14.35
N THR A 113 -7.14 1.22 15.09
CA THR A 113 -7.18 1.33 16.55
C THR A 113 -7.69 2.71 16.96
N LYS A 114 -7.84 2.97 18.27
CA LYS A 114 -8.22 4.29 18.81
C LYS A 114 -7.34 5.45 18.31
N ASP A 115 -6.08 5.19 17.96
CA ASP A 115 -5.05 6.20 17.69
C ASP A 115 -4.17 5.88 16.46
N GLY A 116 -4.48 4.83 15.70
CA GLY A 116 -3.66 4.42 14.58
C GLY A 116 -4.22 3.23 13.79
N PHE A 117 -3.31 2.39 13.31
CA PHE A 117 -3.62 1.19 12.53
C PHE A 117 -2.66 0.05 12.88
N GLU A 118 -3.19 -1.12 13.20
CA GLU A 118 -2.38 -2.31 13.45
C GLU A 118 -2.52 -3.32 12.32
N VAL A 119 -1.37 -3.74 11.78
CA VAL A 119 -1.29 -4.71 10.68
C VAL A 119 -1.43 -6.14 11.19
N PHE A 120 -2.16 -6.97 10.45
CA PHE A 120 -2.28 -8.40 10.73
C PHE A 120 -1.05 -9.20 10.31
N THR A 121 -0.20 -8.63 9.46
CA THR A 121 0.92 -9.34 8.80
C THR A 121 2.27 -8.72 9.15
N HIS A 122 3.24 -9.59 9.49
CA HIS A 122 4.56 -9.18 10.01
C HIS A 122 5.75 -9.71 9.20
N THR A 123 5.50 -10.31 8.03
CA THR A 123 6.59 -10.63 7.10
C THR A 123 7.34 -9.34 6.74
N PRO A 124 8.69 -9.36 6.74
CA PRO A 124 9.52 -8.22 6.38
C PRO A 124 9.04 -7.52 5.11
N LYS A 125 9.17 -6.19 5.08
CA LYS A 125 8.80 -5.35 3.92
C LYS A 125 10.02 -4.90 3.12
N GLU A 126 11.20 -5.21 3.61
CA GLU A 126 12.46 -4.99 2.92
C GLU A 126 12.56 -5.93 1.71
N LEU A 127 13.22 -5.46 0.65
CA LEU A 127 13.45 -6.28 -0.53
C LEU A 127 14.36 -7.46 -0.17
N LEU A 128 13.77 -8.66 -0.12
CA LEU A 128 14.50 -9.90 0.09
C LEU A 128 15.06 -10.44 -1.23
N TYR A 129 16.23 -11.06 -1.15
CA TYR A 129 16.95 -11.64 -2.27
C TYR A 129 17.04 -13.15 -2.06
N PHE A 130 16.75 -13.93 -3.10
CA PHE A 130 16.84 -15.37 -3.11
C PHE A 130 17.78 -15.83 -4.21
N ASP A 131 18.62 -16.81 -3.89
CA ASP A 131 19.58 -17.38 -4.84
C ASP A 131 18.88 -18.17 -5.95
N VAL A 132 19.58 -18.31 -7.07
CA VAL A 132 19.14 -19.06 -8.26
C VAL A 132 19.81 -20.43 -8.28
#